data_AF-A0A934ZK07-F1
#
_entry.id   AF-A0A934ZK07-F1
#
_cell.length_a   1.000
_cell.length_b   1.000
_cell.length_c   1.000
_cell.angle_alpha   90.00
_cell.angle_beta   90.00
_cell.angle_gamma   90.00
#
_symmetry.space_group_name_H-M   'P 1'
#
loop_
_entity.id
_entity.type
_entity.pdbx_description
1 polymer ?
#
loop_
_entity_poly.entity_id
_entity_poly.type
_entity_poly.pdbx_seq_one_letter_code
_entity_poly.pdbx_strand_id
1 'polypeptide(L)'
;MDRKTARKYIVAATLPSQMRAPRDWRTREDPFAEHREEVEALLRDTPELEAKTVFEVLTTRHPDRFAPGQLRTLQRMIRAWRAAQGADKDVVLAQRHRPGEAAQTDFTSTGELAVTIVGAVFVHLLCVVVLPFSNWLWATVCLSESIAAIRKGLSGRCSSSGGCRSSTRPITPPRPPTAPR
;
A
#
# COMPACT_ATOMS: atom_id res chain seq x y z
N MET A 1 13.65 30.93 2.00
CA MET A 1 14.85 30.45 1.27
C MET A 1 15.86 31.59 1.27
N ASP A 2 17.11 31.34 1.68
CA ASP A 2 18.13 32.41 1.78
C ASP A 2 18.55 32.95 0.39
N ARG A 3 18.84 34.25 0.30
CA ARG A 3 19.16 34.95 -0.96
C ARG A 3 20.37 34.36 -1.68
N LYS A 4 21.41 33.95 -0.95
CA LYS A 4 22.61 33.34 -1.54
C LYS A 4 22.31 31.98 -2.13
N THR A 5 21.45 31.22 -1.45
CA THR A 5 21.00 29.89 -1.88
C THR A 5 20.14 29.98 -3.15
N ALA A 6 19.20 30.93 -3.22
CA ALA A 6 18.39 31.16 -4.42
C ALA A 6 19.25 31.58 -5.63
N ARG A 7 20.23 32.49 -5.42
CA ARG A 7 21.16 32.93 -6.48
C ARG A 7 21.98 31.75 -7.04
N LYS A 8 22.43 30.83 -6.18
CA LYS A 8 23.15 29.62 -6.61
C LYS A 8 22.32 28.74 -7.55
N TYR A 9 21.04 28.51 -7.24
CA TYR A 9 20.17 27.69 -8.08
C TYR A 9 19.82 28.36 -9.40
N ILE A 10 19.62 29.68 -9.40
CA ILE A 10 19.35 30.46 -10.62
C ILE A 10 20.56 30.43 -11.56
N VAL A 11 21.77 30.64 -11.03
CA VAL A 11 23.01 30.59 -11.83
C VAL A 11 23.28 29.18 -12.37
N ALA A 12 22.99 28.15 -11.58
CA ALA A 12 23.18 26.77 -11.99
C ALA A 12 22.08 26.25 -12.95
N ALA A 13 20.99 27.00 -13.16
CA ALA A 13 19.81 26.59 -13.95
C ALA A 13 19.28 25.18 -13.62
N THR A 14 19.53 24.71 -12.40
CA THR A 14 19.35 23.31 -11.98
C THR A 14 18.55 23.30 -10.68
N LEU A 15 17.61 22.37 -10.55
CA LEU A 15 16.77 22.28 -9.35
C LEU A 15 17.61 21.87 -8.13
N PRO A 16 17.23 22.28 -6.90
CA PRO A 16 17.92 21.88 -5.67
C PRO A 16 18.05 20.36 -5.51
N SER A 17 17.08 19.61 -6.02
CA SER A 17 17.06 18.14 -6.03
C SER A 17 18.09 17.53 -6.98
N GLN A 18 18.40 18.20 -8.10
CA GLN A 18 19.36 17.77 -9.10
C GLN A 18 20.80 18.17 -8.75
N MET A 19 20.98 19.22 -7.94
CA MET A 19 22.31 19.62 -7.43
C MET A 19 22.80 18.80 -6.23
N ARG A 20 21.94 17.97 -5.61
CA ARG A 20 22.36 17.06 -4.55
C ARG A 20 23.10 15.87 -5.17
N ALA A 21 24.42 15.98 -5.25
CA ALA A 21 25.25 14.80 -5.48
C ALA A 21 25.07 13.83 -4.31
N PRO A 22 24.72 12.55 -4.56
CA PRO A 22 24.71 11.54 -3.50
C PRO A 22 26.14 11.42 -2.96
N ARG A 23 26.27 11.55 -1.64
CA ARG A 23 27.56 11.35 -0.96
C ARG A 23 27.75 9.85 -0.78
N ASP A 24 28.84 9.33 -1.31
CA ASP A 24 29.15 7.90 -1.25
C ASP A 24 29.93 7.52 0.02
N TRP A 25 30.57 8.51 0.67
CA TRP A 25 31.32 8.28 1.91
C TRP A 25 30.51 8.65 3.16
N ARG A 26 30.56 7.78 4.16
CA ARG A 26 30.04 8.05 5.50
C ARG A 26 31.07 8.87 6.27
N THR A 27 30.66 9.99 6.85
CA THR A 27 31.58 10.88 7.61
C THR A 27 32.14 10.23 8.88
N ARG A 28 31.57 9.10 9.33
CA ARG A 28 32.00 8.37 10.52
C ARG A 28 31.76 6.88 10.32
N GLU A 29 32.73 6.07 10.74
CA GLU A 29 32.57 4.61 10.81
C GLU A 29 31.40 4.24 11.72
N ASP A 30 30.76 3.10 11.43
CA ASP A 30 29.61 2.63 12.19
C ASP A 30 30.10 1.96 13.49
N PRO A 31 29.80 2.50 14.68
CA PRO A 31 30.26 1.92 15.94
C PRO A 31 29.69 0.52 16.21
N PHE A 32 28.63 0.11 15.51
CA PHE A 32 28.01 -1.21 15.66
C PHE A 32 28.44 -2.23 14.59
N ALA A 33 29.39 -1.89 13.71
CA ALA A 33 29.80 -2.80 12.63
C ALA A 33 30.33 -4.14 13.15
N GLU A 34 31.17 -4.12 14.19
CA GLU A 34 31.76 -5.32 14.78
C GLU A 34 30.75 -6.16 15.59
N HIS A 35 29.75 -5.51 16.19
CA HIS A 35 28.74 -6.16 17.05
C HIS A 35 27.44 -6.48 16.30
N ARG A 36 27.47 -6.37 14.97
CA ARG A 36 26.29 -6.54 14.14
C ARG A 36 25.74 -7.94 14.24
N GLU A 37 26.60 -8.96 14.20
CA GLU A 37 26.18 -10.36 14.28
C GLU A 37 25.49 -10.68 15.61
N GLU A 38 25.98 -10.10 16.72
CA GLU A 38 25.37 -10.25 18.04
C GLU A 38 23.97 -9.62 18.10
N VAL A 39 23.81 -8.41 17.54
CA VAL A 39 22.51 -7.75 17.44
C VAL A 39 21.55 -8.55 16.57
N GLU A 40 22.02 -9.06 15.43
CA GLU A 40 21.20 -9.89 14.55
C GLU A 40 20.80 -11.21 15.21
N ALA A 41 21.66 -11.81 16.04
CA ALA A 41 21.32 -12.99 16.83
C ALA A 41 20.21 -12.71 17.86
N LEU A 42 20.31 -11.61 18.61
CA LEU A 42 19.27 -11.19 19.56
C LEU A 42 17.92 -10.93 18.87
N LEU A 43 17.94 -10.31 17.70
CA LEU A 43 16.72 -10.04 16.93
C LEU A 43 16.14 -11.28 16.25
N ARG A 44 16.97 -12.28 15.94
CA ARG A 44 16.50 -13.56 15.38
C ARG A 44 15.84 -14.42 16.44
N ASP A 45 16.37 -14.41 17.66
CA ASP A 45 15.77 -15.09 18.81
C ASP A 45 14.47 -14.41 19.25
N THR A 46 14.48 -13.07 19.36
CA THR A 46 13.29 -12.28 19.72
C THR A 46 13.09 -11.09 18.75
N PRO A 47 12.27 -11.23 17.68
CA PRO A 47 12.12 -10.19 16.66
C PRO A 47 11.44 -8.91 17.15
N GLU A 48 10.62 -9.02 18.19
CA GLU A 48 9.87 -7.90 18.81
C GLU A 48 10.73 -7.04 19.75
N LEU A 49 11.96 -7.46 20.04
CA LEU A 49 12.82 -6.82 21.03
C LEU A 49 13.04 -5.32 20.74
N GLU A 50 12.89 -4.46 21.75
CA GLU A 50 13.06 -3.03 21.57
C GLU A 50 14.54 -2.69 21.35
N ALA A 51 14.82 -1.73 20.45
CA ALA A 51 16.17 -1.25 20.21
C ALA A 51 16.87 -0.73 21.47
N LYS A 52 16.10 -0.19 22.43
CA LYS A 52 16.62 0.26 23.73
C LYS A 52 17.11 -0.92 24.58
N THR A 53 16.33 -1.99 24.64
CA THR A 53 16.71 -3.23 25.35
C THR A 53 17.96 -3.86 24.74
N VAL A 54 18.04 -3.93 23.40
CA VAL A 54 19.26 -4.38 22.70
C VAL A 54 20.46 -3.51 23.09
N PHE A 55 20.27 -2.18 23.15
CA PHE A 55 21.33 -1.26 23.53
C PHE A 55 21.77 -1.44 25.00
N GLU A 56 20.84 -1.69 25.92
CA GLU A 56 21.16 -1.97 27.33
C GLU A 56 21.94 -3.28 27.48
N VAL A 57 21.55 -4.33 26.75
CA VAL A 57 22.28 -5.61 26.73
C VAL A 57 23.70 -5.42 26.19
N LEU A 58 23.86 -4.70 25.08
CA LEU A 58 25.18 -4.41 24.49
C LEU A 58 26.05 -3.57 25.45
N THR A 59 25.46 -2.57 26.11
CA THR A 59 26.18 -1.72 27.08
C THR A 59 26.60 -2.51 28.32
N THR A 60 25.80 -3.49 28.72
CA THR A 60 26.11 -4.38 29.86
C THR A 60 27.22 -5.36 29.51
N ARG A 61 27.22 -5.92 28.29
CA ARG A 61 28.26 -6.86 27.81
C ARG A 61 29.57 -6.15 27.47
N HIS A 62 29.49 -4.92 26.97
CA HIS A 62 30.64 -4.11 26.58
C HIS A 62 30.60 -2.75 27.27
N PRO A 63 30.94 -2.69 28.57
CA PRO A 63 31.16 -1.42 29.24
C PRO A 63 32.24 -0.63 28.48
N ASP A 64 32.04 0.68 28.33
CA ASP A 64 32.93 1.66 27.68
C ASP A 64 32.96 1.70 26.14
N ARG A 65 32.30 0.76 25.43
CA ARG A 65 32.33 0.76 23.96
C ARG A 65 31.24 1.60 23.30
N PHE A 66 30.11 1.79 24.00
CA PHE A 66 28.93 2.45 23.43
C PHE A 66 28.53 3.70 24.21
N ALA A 67 28.23 4.77 23.48
CA ALA A 67 27.75 6.02 24.05
C ALA A 67 26.24 6.17 23.85
N PRO A 68 25.48 6.74 24.80
CA PRO A 68 24.02 6.85 24.71
C PRO A 68 23.53 7.63 23.48
N GLY A 69 24.35 8.54 22.93
CA GLY A 69 24.05 9.26 21.69
C GLY A 69 23.98 8.38 20.43
N GLN A 70 24.36 7.10 20.51
CA GLN A 70 24.38 6.17 19.38
C GLN A 70 23.07 5.37 19.22
N LEU A 71 22.10 5.54 20.11
CA LEU A 71 20.82 4.82 20.07
C LEU A 71 20.09 5.00 18.72
N ARG A 72 20.12 6.22 18.13
CA ARG A 72 19.50 6.47 16.82
C ARG A 72 20.16 5.68 15.69
N THR A 73 21.47 5.42 15.79
CA THR A 73 22.20 4.61 14.82
C THR A 73 21.79 3.16 14.92
N LEU A 74 21.70 2.62 16.15
CA LEU A 74 21.23 1.26 16.39
C LEU A 74 19.79 1.07 15.90
N GLN A 75 18.87 1.98 16.25
CA GLN A 75 17.49 1.95 15.77
C GLN A 75 17.40 1.92 14.24
N ARG A 76 18.25 2.69 13.54
CA ARG A 76 18.29 2.69 12.08
C ARG A 76 18.76 1.36 11.52
N MET A 77 19.77 0.75 12.15
CA MET A 77 20.29 -0.57 11.78
C MET A 77 19.22 -1.66 11.97
N ILE A 78 18.58 -1.70 13.14
CA ILE A 78 17.51 -2.65 13.45
C ILE A 78 16.33 -2.48 12.49
N ARG A 79 15.95 -1.25 12.15
CA ARG A 79 14.88 -0.99 11.18
C ARG A 79 15.23 -1.51 9.79
N ALA A 80 16.48 -1.35 9.34
CA ALA A 80 16.94 -1.88 8.07
C ALA A 80 16.96 -3.42 8.09
N TRP A 81 17.42 -4.02 9.18
CA TRP A 81 17.39 -5.47 9.37
C TRP A 81 15.95 -6.00 9.34
N ARG A 82 15.02 -5.40 10.08
CA ARG A 82 13.59 -5.78 10.07
C ARG A 82 12.92 -5.62 8.71
N ALA A 83 13.39 -4.70 7.86
CA ALA A 83 12.87 -4.55 6.50
C ALA A 83 13.37 -5.65 5.55
N ALA A 84 14.53 -6.25 5.85
CA ALA A 84 15.16 -7.28 5.02
C ALA A 84 14.89 -8.72 5.50
N GLN A 85 14.83 -8.91 6.83
CA GLN A 85 14.72 -10.22 7.49
C GLN A 85 13.53 -10.31 8.47
N GLY A 86 12.75 -9.23 8.65
CA GLY A 86 11.59 -9.26 9.53
C GLY A 86 10.44 -10.07 8.94
N ALA A 87 9.53 -10.52 9.81
CA ALA A 87 8.30 -11.18 9.40
C ALA A 87 7.54 -10.33 8.38
N ASP A 88 6.91 -10.99 7.41
CA ASP A 88 6.09 -10.32 6.39
C ASP A 88 5.09 -9.41 7.10
N LYS A 89 5.21 -8.11 6.85
CA LYS A 89 4.21 -7.16 7.29
C LYS A 89 3.06 -7.24 6.30
N ASP A 90 1.84 -7.36 6.79
CA ASP A 90 0.64 -7.15 5.99
C ASP A 90 0.67 -5.72 5.42
N VAL A 91 1.13 -5.59 4.18
CA VAL A 91 1.14 -4.32 3.47
C VAL A 91 -0.28 -4.07 2.99
N VAL A 92 -1.02 -3.26 3.75
CA VAL A 92 -2.32 -2.78 3.31
C VAL A 92 -2.11 -1.66 2.28
N LEU A 93 -2.37 -1.96 1.01
CA LEU A 93 -2.39 -0.97 -0.06
C LEU A 93 -3.76 -0.28 -0.08
N ALA A 94 -3.80 1.01 0.28
CA ALA A 94 -5.02 1.80 0.19
C ALA A 94 -5.41 2.00 -1.29
N GLN A 95 -6.43 1.29 -1.75
CA GLN A 95 -7.01 1.52 -3.07
C GLN A 95 -7.84 2.81 -3.07
N ARG A 96 -7.49 3.78 -3.93
CA ARG A 96 -8.28 5.00 -4.09
C ARG A 96 -9.38 4.77 -5.13
N HIS A 97 -10.59 4.49 -4.69
CA HIS A 97 -11.74 4.31 -5.58
C HIS A 97 -12.17 5.65 -6.19
N ARG A 98 -12.16 5.78 -7.52
CA ARG A 98 -12.77 6.94 -8.20
C ARG A 98 -14.24 6.62 -8.53
N PRO A 99 -15.14 7.62 -8.50
CA PRO A 99 -16.52 7.40 -8.90
C PRO A 99 -16.61 6.85 -10.33
N GLY A 100 -17.37 5.77 -10.51
CA GLY A 100 -17.61 5.15 -11.82
C GLY A 100 -16.49 4.26 -12.37
N GLU A 101 -15.34 4.17 -11.71
CA GLU A 101 -14.19 3.38 -12.18
C GLU A 101 -14.33 1.87 -11.93
N ALA A 102 -14.88 1.51 -10.76
CA ALA A 102 -14.99 0.12 -10.34
C ALA A 102 -16.38 -0.19 -9.77
N ALA A 103 -16.83 -1.41 -9.98
CA ALA A 103 -17.95 -2.01 -9.28
C ALA A 103 -17.52 -3.42 -8.85
N GLN A 104 -17.91 -3.81 -7.65
CA GLN A 104 -17.69 -5.15 -7.13
C GLN A 104 -19.01 -5.91 -7.19
N THR A 105 -18.94 -7.18 -7.58
CA THR A 105 -20.12 -8.04 -7.68
C THR A 105 -19.86 -9.32 -6.94
N ASP A 106 -20.81 -9.75 -6.13
CA ASP A 106 -20.74 -11.00 -5.39
C ASP A 106 -22.08 -11.75 -5.45
N PHE A 107 -22.03 -13.06 -5.30
CA PHE A 107 -23.20 -13.93 -5.24
C PHE A 107 -23.43 -14.38 -3.81
N THR A 108 -24.64 -14.19 -3.31
CA THR A 108 -25.05 -14.64 -1.99
C THR A 108 -26.15 -15.66 -2.14
N SER A 109 -25.92 -16.88 -1.62
CA SER A 109 -26.97 -17.90 -1.51
C SER A 109 -27.96 -17.50 -0.43
N THR A 110 -29.25 -17.47 -0.75
CA THR A 110 -30.34 -17.15 0.20
C THR A 110 -31.16 -18.38 0.57
N GLY A 111 -30.59 -19.58 0.44
CA GLY A 111 -31.27 -20.83 0.82
C GLY A 111 -31.74 -20.85 2.27
N GLU A 112 -30.96 -20.29 3.19
CA GLU A 112 -31.31 -20.17 4.63
C GLU A 112 -32.47 -19.21 4.88
N LEU A 113 -32.72 -18.27 3.97
CA LEU A 113 -33.80 -17.28 4.10
C LEU A 113 -35.19 -17.92 3.91
N ALA A 114 -35.25 -19.15 3.38
CA ALA A 114 -36.45 -19.98 3.23
C ALA A 114 -37.65 -19.23 2.61
N VAL A 115 -37.38 -18.38 1.62
CA VAL A 115 -38.44 -17.59 0.96
C VAL A 115 -39.41 -18.52 0.25
N THR A 116 -40.71 -18.37 0.49
CA THR A 116 -41.76 -19.13 -0.18
C THR A 116 -42.56 -18.27 -1.14
N ILE A 117 -42.75 -18.75 -2.37
CA ILE A 117 -43.63 -18.11 -3.37
C ILE A 117 -44.80 -19.07 -3.64
N VAL A 118 -46.03 -18.62 -3.37
CA VAL A 118 -47.26 -19.44 -3.52
C VAL A 118 -47.15 -20.78 -2.79
N GLY A 119 -46.57 -20.77 -1.58
CA GLY A 119 -46.42 -21.95 -0.74
C GLY A 119 -45.29 -22.92 -1.11
N ALA A 120 -44.56 -22.69 -2.22
CA ALA A 120 -43.38 -23.47 -2.58
C ALA A 120 -42.09 -22.74 -2.16
N VAL A 121 -41.10 -23.49 -1.65
CA VAL A 121 -39.78 -22.95 -1.29
C VAL A 121 -39.06 -22.49 -2.56
N PHE A 122 -38.65 -21.23 -2.56
CA PHE A 122 -37.94 -20.60 -3.66
C PHE A 122 -36.46 -20.45 -3.32
N VAL A 123 -35.68 -21.47 -3.68
CA VAL A 123 -34.22 -21.45 -3.57
C VAL A 123 -33.66 -20.55 -4.66
N HIS A 124 -33.05 -19.44 -4.26
CA HIS A 124 -32.48 -18.46 -5.17
C HIS A 124 -31.13 -17.95 -4.66
N LEU A 125 -30.44 -17.25 -5.54
CA LEU A 125 -29.23 -16.51 -5.25
C LEU A 125 -29.48 -15.02 -5.48
N LEU A 126 -28.78 -14.18 -4.74
CA LEU A 126 -28.72 -12.75 -4.99
C LEU A 126 -27.38 -12.40 -5.62
N CYS A 127 -27.42 -11.84 -6.82
CA CYS A 127 -26.28 -11.14 -7.38
C CYS A 127 -26.29 -9.72 -6.82
N VAL A 128 -25.34 -9.41 -5.93
CA VAL A 128 -25.20 -8.10 -5.31
C VAL A 128 -24.11 -7.33 -6.03
N VAL A 129 -24.39 -6.07 -6.37
CA VAL A 129 -23.45 -5.13 -6.99
C VAL A 129 -23.25 -3.97 -6.03
N VAL A 130 -21.99 -3.67 -5.72
CA VAL A 130 -21.61 -2.56 -4.86
C VAL A 130 -20.71 -1.60 -5.63
N LEU A 131 -20.94 -0.31 -5.44
CA LEU A 131 -20.07 0.77 -5.89
C LEU A 131 -19.14 1.18 -4.74
N PRO A 132 -17.85 0.81 -4.74
CA PRO A 132 -16.94 1.07 -3.61
C PRO A 132 -16.79 2.55 -3.27
N PHE A 133 -16.96 3.45 -4.25
CA PHE A 133 -16.86 4.88 -4.03
C PHE A 133 -18.03 5.45 -3.21
N SER A 134 -19.27 5.02 -3.49
CA SER A 134 -20.49 5.58 -2.88
C SER A 134 -21.14 4.63 -1.87
N ASN A 135 -20.60 3.43 -1.71
CA ASN A 135 -21.19 2.31 -0.97
C ASN A 135 -22.65 2.02 -1.36
N TRP A 136 -23.03 2.35 -2.60
CA TRP A 136 -24.38 2.09 -3.10
C TRP A 136 -24.49 0.61 -3.49
N LEU A 137 -25.56 -0.03 -3.02
CA LEU A 137 -25.81 -1.45 -3.24
C LEU A 137 -27.05 -1.66 -4.11
N TRP A 138 -26.99 -2.69 -4.95
CA TRP A 138 -28.12 -3.18 -5.73
C TRP A 138 -28.09 -4.70 -5.80
N ALA A 139 -29.24 -5.35 -5.63
CA ALA A 139 -29.35 -6.81 -5.65
C ALA A 139 -30.32 -7.26 -6.75
N THR A 140 -30.00 -8.36 -7.42
CA THR A 140 -30.89 -8.98 -8.42
C THR A 140 -31.01 -10.48 -8.15
N VAL A 141 -32.26 -10.96 -8.16
CA VAL A 141 -32.58 -12.38 -7.98
C VAL A 141 -32.14 -13.19 -9.20
N CYS A 142 -31.35 -14.23 -8.94
CA CYS A 142 -30.77 -15.14 -9.91
C CYS A 142 -30.95 -16.60 -9.46
N LEU A 143 -30.99 -17.54 -10.40
CA LEU A 143 -31.14 -18.97 -10.11
C LEU A 143 -29.80 -19.72 -10.18
N SER A 144 -28.79 -19.13 -10.81
CA SER A 144 -27.45 -19.72 -10.96
C SER A 144 -26.36 -18.66 -11.06
N GLU A 145 -25.15 -19.04 -10.69
CA GLU A 145 -23.93 -18.27 -10.88
C GLU A 145 -23.54 -18.31 -12.36
N SER A 146 -24.09 -17.39 -13.14
CA SER A 146 -23.84 -17.32 -14.57
C SER A 146 -23.49 -15.90 -15.00
N ILE A 147 -22.76 -15.78 -16.11
CA ILE A 147 -22.46 -14.48 -16.70
C ILE A 147 -23.74 -13.73 -17.12
N ALA A 148 -24.81 -14.47 -17.43
CA ALA A 148 -26.12 -13.91 -17.72
C ALA A 148 -26.74 -13.25 -16.46
N ALA A 149 -26.59 -13.87 -15.29
CA ALA A 149 -26.99 -13.30 -14.01
C ALA A 149 -26.22 -12.00 -13.70
N ILE A 150 -24.90 -12.00 -13.89
CA ILE A 150 -24.05 -10.80 -13.73
C ILE A 150 -24.51 -9.70 -14.70
N ARG A 151 -24.69 -10.04 -15.98
CA ARG A 151 -25.11 -9.08 -17.01
C ARG A 151 -26.49 -8.50 -16.68
N LYS A 152 -27.42 -9.30 -16.15
CA LYS A 152 -28.73 -8.86 -15.71
C LYS A 152 -28.63 -7.87 -14.54
N GLY A 153 -27.81 -8.19 -13.53
CA GLY A 153 -27.54 -7.31 -12.39
C GLY A 153 -26.87 -5.98 -12.80
N LEU A 154 -25.93 -6.02 -13.73
CA LEU A 154 -25.23 -4.84 -14.24
C LEU A 154 -26.08 -4.01 -15.24
N SER A 155 -26.91 -4.67 -16.04
CA SER A 155 -27.75 -3.99 -17.04
C SER A 155 -28.95 -3.30 -16.38
N GLY A 156 -29.49 -3.85 -15.29
CA GLY A 156 -30.50 -3.17 -14.47
C GLY A 156 -30.00 -1.87 -13.81
N ARG A 157 -28.68 -1.76 -13.60
CA ARG A 157 -27.98 -0.63 -12.97
C ARG A 157 -27.79 0.58 -13.90
N CYS A 158 -27.42 0.37 -15.17
CA CYS A 158 -27.05 1.46 -16.07
C CYS A 158 -28.26 2.31 -16.56
N SER A 159 -29.45 1.71 -16.58
CA SER A 159 -30.67 2.39 -17.03
C SER A 159 -31.40 3.15 -15.92
N SER A 160 -31.25 2.72 -14.66
CA SER A 160 -31.98 3.28 -13.51
C SER A 160 -31.16 4.26 -12.67
N SER A 161 -29.85 4.02 -12.55
CA SER A 161 -28.92 4.94 -11.89
C SER A 161 -28.21 5.76 -12.96
N GLY A 162 -28.59 7.02 -13.13
CA GLY A 162 -27.99 7.97 -14.09
C GLY A 162 -26.48 8.28 -13.87
N GLY A 163 -25.74 7.44 -13.15
CA GLY A 163 -24.34 7.64 -12.76
C GLY A 163 -23.30 6.87 -13.59
N CYS A 164 -23.69 6.05 -14.57
CA CYS A 164 -22.73 5.28 -15.39
C CYS A 164 -22.27 5.96 -16.69
N ARG A 165 -22.53 7.26 -16.86
CA ARG A 165 -21.97 8.03 -18.00
C ARG A 165 -21.17 9.22 -17.49
N SER A 166 -19.86 9.06 -17.36
CA SER A 166 -18.91 10.10 -17.82
C SER A 166 -17.44 9.67 -17.67
N SER A 167 -16.71 9.87 -18.77
CA SER A 167 -15.25 9.79 -18.92
C SER A 167 -14.60 8.40 -19.03
N THR A 168 -15.03 7.62 -20.02
CA THR A 168 -14.01 6.85 -20.77
C THR A 168 -13.20 7.86 -21.58
N ARG A 169 -12.21 8.53 -20.96
CA ARG A 169 -11.08 9.02 -21.74
C ARG A 169 -10.24 7.79 -22.05
N PRO A 170 -10.07 7.39 -23.32
CA PRO A 170 -9.07 6.39 -23.63
C PRO A 170 -7.73 6.89 -23.09
N ILE A 171 -7.03 6.05 -22.35
CA ILE A 171 -5.64 6.29 -21.99
C ILE A 171 -4.88 6.18 -23.31
N THR A 172 -4.74 7.31 -24.02
CA THR A 172 -3.86 7.40 -25.17
C THR A 172 -2.43 7.34 -24.62
N PRO A 173 -1.61 6.33 -24.97
CA PRO A 173 -0.21 6.33 -24.58
C PRO A 173 0.49 7.58 -25.16
N PRO A 174 1.46 8.18 -24.44
CA PRO A 174 2.18 9.34 -24.94
C PRO A 174 2.89 8.97 -26.25
N ARG A 175 2.62 9.75 -27.32
CA ARG A 175 3.32 9.62 -28.60
C ARG A 175 4.82 9.88 -28.39
N PRO A 176 5.72 9.03 -28.92
CA PRO A 176 7.15 9.29 -28.82
C PRO A 176 7.52 10.55 -29.62
N PRO A 177 8.52 11.32 -29.16
CA PRO A 177 8.97 12.52 -29.85
C PRO A 177 9.53 12.15 -31.23
N THR A 178 8.94 12.71 -32.29
CA THR A 178 9.48 12.66 -33.64
C THR A 178 10.80 13.42 -33.70
N ALA A 179 11.88 12.74 -34.05
CA ALA A 179 13.17 13.37 -34.33
C ALA A 179 13.07 14.25 -35.60
N PRO A 180 13.58 15.50 -35.57
CA PRO A 180 13.70 16.31 -36.78
C PRO A 180 14.80 15.74 -37.69
N ARG A 181 14.54 15.79 -39.00
CA ARG A 181 15.51 15.44 -40.06
C ARG A 181 16.62 16.48 -40.18
#